data_AF-A0A6L6X281-F1
#
_entry.id   AF-A0A6L6X281-F1
#
_cell.length_a   1.000
_cell.length_b   1.000
_cell.length_c   1.000
_cell.angle_alpha   90.00
_cell.angle_beta   90.00
_cell.angle_gamma   90.00
#
_symmetry.space_group_name_H-M   'P 1'
#
loop_
_entity.id
_entity.type
_entity.pdbx_description
1 polymer ?
#
loop_
_entity_poly.entity_id
_entity_poly.type
_entity_poly.pdbx_seq_one_letter_code
_entity_poly.pdbx_strand_id
1 'polypeptide(L)'
;MPASLPLHPHTGARALGWRKARPGEDEGELYPIWPILGAAEDPEGEGDPEGEGEEDPEGDPEGGGEEDPEGEEDPEGEGDPEGADKLGDPGKRALASMKGKWRSERDKRRALEQQLADKSGGDDDAVQKAAAAATAAANARILKAEVRAAAKGRLADPKDALTFLDLSAFEVDEDGQVDEDEITEAIEDLIKTKPYLAAATAKRFQGTGDGGAARKASRPKQLTQSDLKKMTPQQIVKAQDDGRLDDLLGTG
;
A
#
# COMPACT_ATOMS: atom_id res chain seq x y z
N MET A 1 35.85 -3.94 -21.61
CA MET A 1 34.46 -3.82 -21.13
C MET A 1 34.53 -3.56 -19.62
N PRO A 2 34.02 -2.44 -19.09
CA PRO A 2 33.96 -2.27 -17.64
C PRO A 2 33.05 -3.34 -17.03
N ALA A 3 33.51 -4.02 -15.98
CA ALA A 3 32.72 -5.05 -15.30
C ALA A 3 31.43 -4.42 -14.72
N SER A 4 30.28 -5.05 -14.96
CA SER A 4 29.00 -4.57 -14.47
C SER A 4 28.96 -4.60 -12.94
N LEU A 5 28.56 -3.49 -12.32
CA LEU A 5 28.43 -3.38 -10.87
C LEU A 5 27.27 -4.24 -10.35
N PRO A 6 27.45 -4.98 -9.24
CA PRO A 6 26.44 -5.87 -8.69
C PRO A 6 25.26 -5.12 -8.06
N LEU A 7 24.14 -5.82 -7.90
CA LEU A 7 22.95 -5.35 -7.16
C LEU A 7 22.96 -5.95 -5.76
N HIS A 8 22.56 -5.16 -4.76
CA HIS A 8 22.52 -5.58 -3.37
C HIS A 8 21.41 -6.63 -3.19
N PRO A 9 21.68 -7.79 -2.58
CA PRO A 9 20.72 -8.90 -2.52
C PRO A 9 19.45 -8.57 -1.72
N HIS A 10 19.53 -7.64 -0.76
CA HIS A 10 18.40 -7.31 0.11
C HIS A 10 17.69 -6.00 -0.25
N THR A 11 18.40 -5.05 -0.87
CA THR A 11 17.84 -3.71 -1.14
C THR A 11 17.67 -3.44 -2.64
N GLY A 12 18.19 -4.31 -3.51
CA GLY A 12 18.18 -4.09 -4.97
C GLY A 12 19.04 -2.91 -5.42
N ALA A 13 19.69 -2.19 -4.51
CA ALA A 13 20.50 -1.02 -4.82
C ALA A 13 21.75 -1.43 -5.62
N ARG A 14 22.12 -0.65 -6.64
CA ARG A 14 23.34 -0.89 -7.40
C ARG A 14 24.57 -0.42 -6.63
N ALA A 15 25.64 -1.20 -6.65
CA ALA A 15 26.90 -0.77 -6.06
C ALA A 15 27.40 0.51 -6.74
N LEU A 16 27.99 1.42 -5.97
CA LEU A 16 28.57 2.67 -6.44
C LEU A 16 29.94 2.46 -7.09
N GLY A 17 30.62 1.37 -6.72
CA GLY A 17 31.95 1.04 -7.20
C GLY A 17 32.55 -0.16 -6.48
N TRP A 18 33.83 -0.41 -6.74
CA TRP A 18 34.62 -1.43 -6.08
C TRP A 18 35.60 -0.78 -5.09
N ARG A 19 35.75 -1.37 -3.91
CA ARG A 19 36.79 -1.03 -2.92
C ARG A 19 37.79 -2.17 -2.79
N LYS A 20 38.98 -1.82 -2.32
CA LYS A 20 40.00 -2.80 -1.91
C LYS A 20 39.56 -3.52 -0.62
N ALA A 21 40.14 -4.69 -0.41
CA ALA A 21 40.02 -5.46 0.83
C ALA A 21 40.41 -4.61 2.05
N ARG A 22 39.63 -4.76 3.13
CA ARG A 22 39.99 -4.26 4.47
C ARG A 22 40.79 -5.31 5.22
N PRO A 23 41.49 -4.94 6.31
CA PRO A 23 42.15 -5.92 7.16
C PRO A 23 41.18 -7.03 7.61
N GLY A 24 41.50 -8.29 7.28
CA GLY A 24 40.64 -9.45 7.55
C GLY A 24 39.77 -9.92 6.37
N GLU A 25 39.79 -9.21 5.25
CA GLU A 25 39.17 -9.60 3.98
C GLU A 25 40.24 -10.13 2.99
N ASP A 26 39.83 -10.84 1.95
CA ASP A 26 40.73 -11.42 0.96
C ASP A 26 41.26 -10.33 0.01
N GLU A 27 42.58 -10.14 -0.01
CA GLU A 27 43.25 -9.13 -0.86
C GLU A 27 43.09 -9.39 -2.37
N GLY A 28 42.73 -10.61 -2.76
CA GLY A 28 42.45 -10.99 -4.14
C GLY A 28 41.04 -10.65 -4.64
N GLU A 29 40.14 -10.24 -3.73
CA GLU A 29 38.73 -9.96 -4.05
C GLU A 29 38.43 -8.45 -4.11
N LEU A 30 37.56 -8.08 -5.06
CA LEU A 30 37.01 -6.72 -5.14
C LEU A 30 35.69 -6.68 -4.38
N TYR A 31 35.57 -5.77 -3.42
CA TYR A 31 34.38 -5.64 -2.60
C TYR A 31 33.49 -4.49 -3.11
N PRO A 32 32.17 -4.66 -3.24
CA PRO A 32 31.29 -3.57 -3.67
C PRO A 32 31.12 -2.49 -2.59
N ILE A 33 30.95 -1.24 -3.04
CA ILE A 33 30.56 -0.09 -2.20
C ILE A 33 29.04 0.08 -2.33
N TRP A 34 28.30 -0.13 -1.24
CA TRP A 34 26.85 0.04 -1.23
C TRP A 34 26.45 1.45 -0.81
N PRO A 35 25.39 2.04 -1.39
CA PRO A 35 24.82 3.28 -0.88
C PRO A 35 24.26 3.05 0.53
N ILE A 36 24.48 4.03 1.42
CA ILE A 36 23.95 4.02 2.79
C ILE A 36 22.50 4.51 2.72
N LEU A 37 21.54 3.59 2.80
CA LEU A 37 20.12 3.92 2.97
C LEU A 37 19.86 3.97 4.48
N GLY A 38 19.67 5.17 5.05
CA GLY A 38 19.29 5.29 6.48
C GLY A 38 19.90 6.41 7.32
N ALA A 39 20.32 7.54 6.74
CA ALA A 39 20.32 8.78 7.52
C ALA A 39 18.87 9.27 7.61
N ALA A 40 18.11 8.69 8.54
CA ALA A 40 16.81 9.21 8.93
C ALA A 40 17.06 10.54 9.67
N GLU A 41 16.38 11.61 9.26
CA GLU A 41 16.16 12.75 10.13
C GLU A 41 15.37 12.24 11.34
N ASP A 42 15.90 12.46 12.54
CA ASP A 42 15.21 12.16 13.79
C ASP A 42 13.86 12.91 13.84
N PRO A 43 12.74 12.22 14.12
CA PRO A 43 11.49 12.89 14.43
C PRO A 43 11.55 13.42 15.87
N GLU A 44 11.96 14.68 16.03
CA GLU A 44 11.75 15.38 17.30
C GLU A 44 10.25 15.66 17.49
N GLY A 45 9.69 14.98 18.50
CA GLY A 45 9.04 15.65 19.63
C GLY A 45 7.69 16.34 19.38
N GLU A 46 6.64 15.64 19.79
CA GLU A 46 5.32 16.19 20.13
C GLU A 46 5.39 17.46 20.99
N GLY A 47 4.53 18.43 20.69
CA GLY A 47 4.35 19.62 21.52
C GLY A 47 3.32 20.61 20.96
N ASP A 48 2.05 20.24 21.01
CA ASP A 48 0.95 21.21 21.10
C ASP A 48 1.00 21.87 22.48
N PRO A 49 0.79 23.19 22.60
CA PRO A 49 -0.48 23.60 23.19
C PRO A 49 -1.11 24.86 22.56
N GLU A 50 -2.42 24.77 22.38
CA GLU A 50 -3.37 25.88 22.36
C GLU A 50 -3.15 26.90 23.50
N GLY A 51 -3.36 28.19 23.22
CA GLY A 51 -3.33 29.26 24.21
C GLY A 51 -3.63 30.64 23.61
N GLU A 52 -4.87 31.07 23.77
CA GLU A 52 -5.58 32.24 23.27
C GLU A 52 -4.98 33.63 23.63
N GLY A 53 -5.34 34.67 22.84
CA GLY A 53 -5.49 36.03 23.37
C GLY A 53 -5.16 37.20 22.44
N GLU A 54 -6.17 37.67 21.66
CA GLU A 54 -6.57 39.08 21.36
C GLU A 54 -5.47 40.07 20.84
N GLU A 55 -5.65 40.94 19.82
CA GLU A 55 -6.72 41.90 19.51
C GLU A 55 -6.57 42.40 18.04
N ASP A 56 -7.69 42.54 17.32
CA ASP A 56 -7.88 43.40 16.13
C ASP A 56 -7.94 44.89 16.59
N PRO A 57 -7.75 45.96 15.76
CA PRO A 57 -8.49 46.11 14.50
C PRO A 57 -7.85 46.94 13.35
N GLU A 58 -8.45 46.74 12.18
CA GLU A 58 -8.76 47.73 11.13
C GLU A 58 -7.63 48.40 10.31
N GLY A 59 -7.68 48.12 9.00
CA GLY A 59 -7.01 48.90 7.95
C GLY A 59 -7.36 48.39 6.55
N ASP A 60 -8.54 48.77 6.05
CA ASP A 60 -8.93 48.70 4.63
C ASP A 60 -7.87 49.36 3.73
N PRO A 61 -7.59 48.81 2.53
CA PRO A 61 -8.22 49.40 1.35
C PRO A 61 -8.68 48.42 0.27
N GLU A 62 -9.86 48.74 -0.25
CA GLU A 62 -10.36 48.40 -1.58
C GLU A 62 -9.35 48.63 -2.73
N GLY A 63 -9.37 47.73 -3.71
CA GLY A 63 -9.73 48.11 -5.10
C GLY A 63 -8.64 48.48 -6.10
N GLY A 64 -8.53 47.65 -7.16
CA GLY A 64 -7.93 47.96 -8.47
C GLY A 64 -6.77 47.01 -8.80
N GLY A 65 -6.83 46.07 -9.74
CA GLY A 65 -7.54 46.06 -11.01
C GLY A 65 -6.51 46.24 -12.13
N GLU A 66 -6.07 45.12 -12.71
CA GLU A 66 -5.40 44.96 -14.02
C GLU A 66 -4.04 45.73 -14.16
N GLU A 67 -2.95 45.19 -14.70
CA GLU A 67 -2.70 44.77 -16.07
C GLU A 67 -1.29 44.12 -16.12
N ASP A 68 -1.09 43.24 -17.10
CA ASP A 68 0.22 42.67 -17.51
C ASP A 68 1.34 43.72 -17.52
N PRO A 69 2.54 43.45 -16.98
CA PRO A 69 3.74 44.06 -17.52
C PRO A 69 4.14 43.27 -18.77
N GLU A 70 3.75 43.86 -19.90
CA GLU A 70 4.31 43.65 -21.22
C GLU A 70 5.84 43.59 -21.20
N GLY A 71 6.37 42.96 -22.25
CA GLY A 71 7.77 42.60 -22.43
C GLY A 71 8.79 43.61 -21.92
N GLU A 72 9.74 43.12 -21.12
CA GLU A 72 11.00 43.80 -20.91
C GLU A 72 11.77 43.82 -22.24
N GLU A 73 11.55 44.93 -22.94
CA GLU A 73 12.38 45.43 -24.02
C GLU A 73 13.86 45.31 -23.63
N ASP A 74 14.62 44.77 -24.57
CA ASP A 74 16.07 44.79 -24.56
C ASP A 74 16.53 46.24 -24.34
N PRO A 75 17.38 46.57 -23.35
CA PRO A 75 17.96 47.90 -23.26
C PRO A 75 19.08 48.00 -24.31
N GLU A 76 18.71 47.93 -25.59
CA GLU A 76 19.46 48.51 -26.70
C GLU A 76 19.12 49.99 -26.80
N GLY A 77 19.66 50.78 -25.88
CA GLY A 77 19.73 52.23 -26.05
C GLY A 77 19.41 53.03 -24.81
N GLU A 78 20.41 53.24 -23.96
CA GLU A 78 20.61 54.58 -23.37
C GLU A 78 22.06 54.70 -22.89
N GLY A 79 22.59 55.92 -22.98
CA GLY A 79 24.01 56.22 -23.05
C GLY A 79 24.85 55.81 -21.84
N ASP A 80 26.17 55.91 -22.04
CA ASP A 80 27.20 55.88 -21.00
C ASP A 80 26.68 56.63 -19.75
N PRO A 81 26.68 56.03 -18.54
CA PRO A 81 26.07 56.65 -17.37
C PRO A 81 26.69 58.03 -17.16
N GLU A 82 25.87 59.07 -16.88
CA GLU A 82 26.36 60.45 -16.73
C GLU A 82 27.58 60.50 -15.80
N GLY A 83 28.76 60.73 -16.40
CA GLY A 83 30.06 60.70 -15.70
C GLY A 83 31.06 59.64 -16.16
N ALA A 84 30.68 58.71 -17.03
CA ALA A 84 31.63 57.75 -17.62
C ALA A 84 32.67 58.42 -18.53
N ASP A 85 32.38 59.59 -19.09
CA ASP A 85 33.37 60.46 -19.76
C ASP A 85 34.44 61.06 -18.81
N LYS A 86 34.18 61.12 -17.49
CA LYS A 86 35.15 61.60 -16.49
C LYS A 86 36.15 60.52 -16.07
N LEU A 87 35.91 59.28 -16.45
CA LEU A 87 36.74 58.12 -16.17
C LEU A 87 37.36 57.73 -17.52
N GLY A 88 38.58 58.19 -17.82
CA GLY A 88 39.21 57.98 -19.15
C GLY A 88 39.23 56.50 -19.63
N ASP A 89 39.82 56.21 -20.79
CA ASP A 89 39.78 54.89 -21.46
C ASP A 89 39.91 53.62 -20.56
N PRO A 90 40.66 53.59 -19.44
CA PRO A 90 40.63 52.48 -18.49
C PRO A 90 39.27 52.25 -17.79
N GLY A 91 38.55 53.31 -17.44
CA GLY A 91 37.27 53.26 -16.74
C GLY A 91 36.13 52.72 -17.58
N LYS A 92 36.01 53.20 -18.83
CA LYS A 92 35.02 52.71 -19.80
C LYS A 92 35.21 51.23 -20.12
N ARG A 93 36.47 50.75 -20.20
CA ARG A 93 36.78 49.33 -20.37
C ARG A 93 36.42 48.48 -19.15
N ALA A 94 36.59 49.01 -17.94
CA ALA A 94 36.19 48.32 -16.71
C ALA A 94 34.65 48.17 -16.63
N LEU A 95 33.90 49.23 -16.97
CA LEU A 95 32.44 49.20 -17.03
C LEU A 95 31.92 48.24 -18.12
N ALA A 96 32.51 48.25 -19.31
CA ALA A 96 32.18 47.31 -20.37
C ALA A 96 32.45 45.85 -19.95
N SER A 97 33.56 45.60 -19.23
CA SER A 97 33.89 44.28 -18.71
C SER A 97 32.92 43.81 -17.62
N MET A 98 32.46 44.72 -16.74
CA MET A 98 31.45 44.42 -15.74
C MET A 98 30.08 44.14 -16.38
N LYS A 99 29.64 44.97 -17.33
CA LYS A 99 28.39 44.77 -18.08
C LYS A 99 28.42 43.46 -18.86
N GLY A 100 29.57 43.10 -19.46
CA GLY A 100 29.75 41.81 -20.12
C GLY A 100 29.63 40.62 -19.17
N LYS A 101 30.23 40.70 -17.97
CA LYS A 101 30.09 39.66 -16.93
C LYS A 101 28.63 39.53 -16.48
N TRP A 102 27.95 40.63 -16.21
CA TRP A 102 26.55 40.62 -15.76
C TRP A 102 25.61 40.03 -16.82
N ARG A 103 25.81 40.39 -18.10
CA ARG A 103 25.09 39.77 -19.21
C ARG A 103 25.35 38.27 -19.27
N SER A 104 26.61 37.84 -19.18
CA SER A 104 26.95 36.41 -19.20
C SER A 104 26.39 35.63 -18.03
N GLU A 105 26.32 36.21 -16.82
CA GLU A 105 25.71 35.57 -15.66
C GLU A 105 24.18 35.52 -15.78
N ARG A 106 23.55 36.58 -16.31
CA ARG A 106 22.12 36.59 -16.60
C ARG A 106 21.74 35.54 -17.65
N ASP A 107 22.53 35.42 -18.71
CA ASP A 107 22.29 34.46 -19.78
C ASP A 107 22.48 33.02 -19.29
N LYS A 108 23.50 32.78 -18.44
CA LYS A 108 23.66 31.49 -17.75
C LYS A 108 22.48 31.18 -16.83
N ARG A 109 22.01 32.16 -16.05
CA ARG A 109 20.84 31.99 -15.17
C ARG A 109 19.61 31.63 -15.98
N ARG A 110 19.31 32.39 -17.05
CA ARG A 110 18.16 32.13 -17.94
C ARG A 110 18.27 30.76 -18.62
N ALA A 111 19.47 30.36 -19.05
CA ALA A 111 19.69 29.04 -19.64
C ALA A 111 19.51 27.90 -18.64
N LEU A 112 19.96 28.06 -17.39
CA LEU A 112 19.74 27.08 -16.32
C LEU A 112 18.26 26.99 -15.93
N GLU A 113 17.57 28.14 -15.85
CA GLU A 113 16.15 28.22 -15.55
C GLU A 113 15.29 27.57 -16.65
N GLN A 114 15.62 27.81 -17.92
CA GLN A 114 14.99 27.11 -19.04
C GLN A 114 15.25 25.60 -19.00
N GLN A 115 16.48 25.17 -18.71
CA GLN A 115 16.78 23.74 -18.57
C GLN A 115 16.08 23.08 -17.39
N LEU A 116 15.81 23.83 -16.32
CA LEU A 116 15.06 23.34 -15.17
C LEU A 116 13.58 23.21 -15.52
N ALA A 117 12.99 24.24 -16.13
CA ALA A 117 11.61 24.28 -16.57
C ALA A 117 11.29 23.21 -17.63
N ASP A 118 12.20 22.98 -18.58
CA ASP A 118 12.06 21.93 -19.61
C ASP A 118 12.11 20.53 -19.01
N LYS A 119 12.83 20.33 -17.90
CA LYS A 119 12.90 19.04 -17.20
C LYS A 119 11.71 18.83 -16.26
N SER A 120 11.34 19.84 -15.48
CA SER A 120 10.24 19.72 -14.52
C SER A 120 8.87 19.70 -15.20
N GLY A 121 8.65 20.55 -16.21
CA GLY A 121 7.35 20.67 -16.87
C GLY A 121 6.90 19.41 -17.64
N GLY A 122 7.84 18.58 -18.10
CA GLY A 122 7.55 17.31 -18.77
C GLY A 122 7.46 16.11 -17.83
N ASP A 123 8.30 16.09 -16.79
CA ASP A 123 8.38 14.95 -15.86
C ASP A 123 7.30 15.01 -14.78
N ASP A 124 6.93 16.19 -14.27
CA ASP A 124 5.95 16.31 -13.18
C ASP A 124 4.58 15.79 -13.60
N ASP A 125 4.14 16.13 -14.81
CA ASP A 125 2.84 15.72 -15.36
C ASP A 125 2.78 14.19 -15.61
N ALA A 126 3.89 13.63 -16.09
CA ALA A 126 4.03 12.19 -16.32
C ALA A 126 4.13 11.41 -15.00
N VAL A 127 4.86 11.95 -14.01
CA VAL A 127 5.00 11.37 -12.68
C VAL A 127 3.66 11.40 -11.94
N GLN A 128 2.91 12.50 -12.00
CA GLN A 128 1.58 12.61 -11.39
C GLN A 128 0.59 11.62 -12.01
N LYS A 129 0.56 11.51 -13.35
CA LYS A 129 -0.26 10.51 -14.05
C LYS A 129 0.14 9.08 -13.69
N ALA A 130 1.44 8.81 -13.57
CA ALA A 130 1.94 7.50 -13.18
C ALA A 130 1.59 7.16 -11.72
N ALA A 131 1.70 8.12 -10.80
CA ALA A 131 1.32 7.97 -9.41
C ALA A 131 -0.19 7.70 -9.27
N ALA A 132 -1.03 8.51 -9.94
CA ALA A 132 -2.47 8.31 -9.97
C ALA A 132 -2.89 6.96 -10.58
N ALA A 133 -2.21 6.52 -11.65
CA ALA A 133 -2.45 5.20 -12.23
C ALA A 133 -2.04 4.06 -11.28
N ALA A 134 -0.95 4.25 -10.53
CA ALA A 134 -0.49 3.27 -9.54
C ALA A 134 -1.45 3.15 -8.35
N THR A 135 -1.94 4.27 -7.83
CA THR A 135 -2.94 4.28 -6.74
C THR A 135 -4.26 3.68 -7.20
N ALA A 136 -4.77 4.07 -8.37
CA ALA A 136 -5.97 3.46 -8.95
C ALA A 136 -5.84 1.95 -9.14
N ALA A 137 -4.67 1.47 -9.60
CA ALA A 137 -4.39 0.04 -9.74
C ALA A 137 -4.31 -0.68 -8.38
N ALA A 138 -3.84 -0.02 -7.32
CA ALA A 138 -3.83 -0.55 -5.97
C ALA A 138 -5.26 -0.64 -5.40
N ASN A 139 -6.03 0.44 -5.49
CA ASN A 139 -7.43 0.50 -5.01
C ASN A 139 -8.28 -0.56 -5.71
N ALA A 140 -8.12 -0.74 -7.02
CA ALA A 140 -8.81 -1.80 -7.76
C ALA A 140 -8.43 -3.22 -7.31
N ARG A 141 -7.24 -3.45 -6.76
CA ARG A 141 -6.85 -4.75 -6.18
C ARG A 141 -7.44 -4.95 -4.79
N ILE A 142 -7.49 -3.88 -3.99
CA ILE A 142 -8.09 -3.89 -2.65
C ILE A 142 -9.58 -4.19 -2.77
N LEU A 143 -10.31 -3.44 -3.61
CA LEU A 143 -11.73 -3.68 -3.88
C LEU A 143 -12.00 -5.13 -4.31
N LYS A 144 -11.19 -5.68 -5.21
CA LYS A 144 -11.33 -7.10 -5.63
C LYS A 144 -11.06 -8.09 -4.51
N ALA A 145 -10.19 -7.76 -3.55
CA ALA A 145 -9.91 -8.60 -2.40
C ALA A 145 -11.09 -8.53 -1.41
N GLU A 146 -11.61 -7.33 -1.17
CA GLU A 146 -12.71 -7.08 -0.24
C GLU A 146 -14.00 -7.75 -0.70
N VAL A 147 -14.37 -7.57 -1.97
CA VAL A 147 -15.53 -8.24 -2.58
C VAL A 147 -15.41 -9.77 -2.48
N ARG A 148 -14.21 -10.34 -2.67
CA ARG A 148 -14.00 -11.79 -2.48
C ARG A 148 -14.09 -12.20 -1.02
N ALA A 149 -13.63 -11.36 -0.10
CA ALA A 149 -13.69 -11.60 1.34
C ALA A 149 -15.15 -11.62 1.80
N ALA A 150 -15.91 -10.57 1.47
CA ALA A 150 -17.34 -10.45 1.76
C ALA A 150 -18.20 -11.55 1.10
N ALA A 151 -17.80 -12.03 -0.09
CA ALA A 151 -18.49 -13.13 -0.77
C ALA A 151 -18.22 -14.51 -0.15
N LYS A 152 -17.15 -14.64 0.66
CA LYS A 152 -16.73 -15.93 1.21
C LYS A 152 -17.80 -16.48 2.16
N GLY A 153 -18.29 -17.67 1.87
CA GLY A 153 -19.32 -18.34 2.66
C GLY A 153 -20.75 -17.88 2.36
N ARG A 154 -20.92 -16.79 1.57
CA ARG A 154 -22.22 -16.37 1.01
C ARG A 154 -22.43 -16.94 -0.39
N LEU A 155 -21.40 -16.89 -1.23
CA LEU A 155 -21.40 -17.49 -2.57
C LEU A 155 -20.68 -18.85 -2.59
N ALA A 156 -21.08 -19.71 -3.52
CA ALA A 156 -20.46 -21.01 -3.77
C ALA A 156 -19.01 -20.84 -4.27
N ASP A 157 -18.76 -19.90 -5.20
CA ASP A 157 -17.44 -19.41 -5.56
C ASP A 157 -17.34 -17.90 -5.28
N PRO A 158 -16.42 -17.44 -4.40
CA PRO A 158 -16.20 -16.02 -4.16
C PRO A 158 -15.78 -15.22 -5.40
N LYS A 159 -15.24 -15.88 -6.45
CA LYS A 159 -14.86 -15.21 -7.70
C LYS A 159 -16.06 -14.82 -8.56
N ASP A 160 -17.21 -15.47 -8.37
CA ASP A 160 -18.43 -15.14 -9.11
C ASP A 160 -18.87 -13.70 -8.81
N ALA A 161 -18.63 -13.20 -7.60
CA ALA A 161 -18.88 -11.81 -7.25
C ALA A 161 -18.18 -10.83 -8.20
N LEU A 162 -16.93 -11.10 -8.60
CA LEU A 162 -16.19 -10.23 -9.53
C LEU A 162 -16.72 -10.27 -10.97
N THR A 163 -17.52 -11.28 -11.30
CA THR A 163 -18.08 -11.46 -12.64
C THR A 163 -19.48 -10.86 -12.73
N PHE A 164 -20.24 -10.88 -11.64
CA PHE A 164 -21.64 -10.46 -11.63
C PHE A 164 -21.90 -9.12 -10.94
N LEU A 165 -20.98 -8.60 -10.12
CA LEU A 165 -21.07 -7.26 -9.55
C LEU A 165 -20.34 -6.24 -10.42
N ASP A 166 -20.89 -5.03 -10.47
CA ASP A 166 -20.22 -3.89 -11.07
C ASP A 166 -19.23 -3.28 -10.07
N LEU A 167 -17.95 -3.58 -10.25
CA LEU A 167 -16.88 -3.06 -9.38
C LEU A 167 -16.71 -1.54 -9.50
N SER A 168 -17.22 -0.90 -10.56
CA SER A 168 -17.13 0.56 -10.72
C SER A 168 -18.18 1.32 -9.94
N ALA A 169 -19.20 0.63 -9.43
CA ALA A 169 -20.24 1.22 -8.59
C ALA A 169 -19.78 1.48 -7.15
N PHE A 170 -18.74 0.78 -6.68
CA PHE A 170 -18.22 0.93 -5.33
C PHE A 170 -17.15 2.02 -5.30
N GLU A 171 -17.33 2.99 -4.41
CA GLU A 171 -16.37 4.05 -4.17
C GLU A 171 -15.28 3.58 -3.20
N VAL A 172 -14.03 3.95 -3.47
CA VAL A 172 -12.90 3.70 -2.59
C VAL A 172 -12.44 5.06 -2.06
N ASP A 173 -12.36 5.20 -0.74
CA ASP A 173 -11.92 6.44 -0.12
C ASP A 173 -10.40 6.68 -0.28
N GLU A 174 -9.94 7.82 0.25
CA GLU A 174 -8.52 8.20 0.20
C GLU A 174 -7.61 7.22 0.97
N ASP A 175 -8.17 6.53 1.97
CA ASP A 175 -7.48 5.53 2.79
C ASP A 175 -7.48 4.13 2.15
N GLY A 176 -8.18 3.95 1.03
CA GLY A 176 -8.29 2.68 0.33
C GLY A 176 -9.38 1.74 0.88
N GLN A 177 -10.28 2.24 1.72
CA GLN A 177 -11.40 1.50 2.28
C GLN A 177 -12.64 1.61 1.39
N VAL A 178 -13.52 0.62 1.52
CA VAL A 178 -14.77 0.50 0.78
C VAL A 178 -15.87 0.20 1.79
N ASP A 179 -17.09 0.66 1.53
CA ASP A 179 -18.24 0.35 2.36
C ASP A 179 -18.54 -1.16 2.36
N GLU A 180 -18.20 -1.83 3.46
CA GLU A 180 -18.41 -3.28 3.64
C GLU A 180 -19.90 -3.66 3.65
N ASP A 181 -20.75 -2.76 4.15
CA ASP A 181 -22.19 -2.97 4.22
C ASP A 181 -22.79 -2.87 2.81
N GLU A 182 -22.37 -1.91 2.00
CA GLU A 182 -22.78 -1.79 0.59
C GLU A 182 -22.39 -3.04 -0.21
N ILE A 183 -21.15 -3.53 -0.06
CA ILE A 183 -20.70 -4.78 -0.70
C ILE A 183 -21.55 -5.97 -0.23
N THR A 184 -21.86 -6.03 1.05
CA THR A 184 -22.69 -7.08 1.64
C THR A 184 -24.08 -7.10 1.04
N GLU A 185 -24.74 -5.94 0.99
CA GLU A 185 -26.08 -5.79 0.42
C GLU A 185 -26.10 -6.17 -1.07
N ALA A 186 -25.10 -5.72 -1.83
CA ALA A 186 -24.96 -6.08 -3.24
C ALA A 186 -24.80 -7.60 -3.45
N ILE A 187 -24.07 -8.29 -2.58
CA ILE A 187 -23.94 -9.75 -2.61
C ILE A 187 -25.27 -10.43 -2.25
N GLU A 188 -26.01 -9.92 -1.27
CA GLU A 188 -27.32 -10.45 -0.91
C GLU A 188 -28.34 -10.30 -2.05
N ASP A 189 -28.34 -9.16 -2.71
CA ASP A 189 -29.18 -8.91 -3.89
C ASP A 189 -28.78 -9.77 -5.08
N LEU A 190 -27.47 -10.00 -5.27
CA LEU A 190 -26.97 -10.97 -6.23
C LEU A 190 -27.49 -12.39 -5.93
N ILE A 191 -27.53 -12.80 -4.66
CA ILE A 191 -28.07 -14.10 -4.25
C ILE A 191 -29.59 -14.17 -4.50
N LYS A 192 -30.33 -13.10 -4.20
CA LYS A 192 -31.79 -13.03 -4.44
C LYS A 192 -32.10 -13.18 -5.94
N THR A 193 -31.32 -12.53 -6.80
CA THR A 193 -31.51 -12.57 -8.26
C THR A 193 -30.97 -13.84 -8.91
N LYS A 194 -29.90 -14.41 -8.36
CA LYS A 194 -29.24 -15.63 -8.84
C LYS A 194 -29.04 -16.63 -7.70
N PRO A 195 -30.12 -17.31 -7.26
CA PRO A 195 -30.06 -18.22 -6.10
C PRO A 195 -29.09 -19.38 -6.28
N TYR A 196 -28.80 -19.77 -7.52
CA TYR A 196 -27.85 -20.83 -7.84
C TYR A 196 -26.39 -20.49 -7.50
N LEU A 197 -26.06 -19.22 -7.25
CA LEU A 197 -24.73 -18.79 -6.83
C LEU A 197 -24.54 -18.90 -5.31
N ALA A 198 -25.61 -19.06 -4.54
CA ALA A 198 -25.53 -19.11 -3.08
C ALA A 198 -24.72 -20.33 -2.61
N ALA A 199 -23.92 -20.14 -1.57
CA ALA A 199 -23.21 -21.22 -0.93
C ALA A 199 -24.21 -22.27 -0.41
N ALA A 200 -23.95 -23.54 -0.70
CA ALA A 200 -24.73 -24.62 -0.13
C ALA A 200 -24.54 -24.64 1.40
N THR A 201 -25.58 -24.27 2.14
CA THR A 201 -25.64 -24.34 3.62
C THR A 201 -25.75 -25.76 4.14
N ALA A 202 -25.90 -26.76 3.27
CA ALA A 202 -25.92 -28.15 3.65
C ALA A 202 -24.57 -28.53 4.27
N LYS A 203 -24.58 -28.86 5.58
CA LYS A 203 -23.43 -29.44 6.28
C LYS A 203 -22.86 -30.55 5.42
N ARG A 204 -21.63 -30.35 4.91
CA ARG A 204 -20.85 -31.40 4.26
C ARG A 204 -20.97 -32.64 5.14
N PHE A 205 -21.36 -33.76 4.52
CA PHE A 205 -21.56 -35.02 5.22
C PHE A 205 -20.34 -35.33 6.09
N GLN A 206 -20.50 -35.16 7.41
CA GLN A 206 -19.48 -35.47 8.42
C GLN A 206 -19.55 -36.94 8.83
N GLY A 207 -19.99 -37.82 7.93
CA GLY A 207 -19.90 -39.25 8.20
C GLY A 207 -18.43 -39.65 8.19
N THR A 208 -17.99 -40.31 9.25
CA THR A 208 -16.78 -41.12 9.17
C THR A 208 -16.98 -42.09 8.00
N GLY A 209 -15.94 -42.36 7.21
CA GLY A 209 -15.99 -43.20 6.02
C GLY A 209 -16.41 -44.67 6.26
N ASP A 210 -16.95 -45.02 7.43
CA ASP A 210 -17.49 -46.33 7.81
C ASP A 210 -18.93 -46.56 7.30
N GLY A 211 -19.26 -45.96 6.16
CA GLY A 211 -20.58 -46.04 5.53
C GLY A 211 -20.95 -47.48 5.16
N GLY A 212 -21.53 -48.23 6.11
CA GLY A 212 -22.20 -49.49 5.82
C GLY A 212 -22.42 -50.43 7.01
N ALA A 213 -21.51 -50.49 7.98
CA ALA A 213 -21.52 -51.58 8.98
C ALA A 213 -21.97 -51.19 10.40
N ALA A 214 -21.83 -49.92 10.79
CA ALA A 214 -22.08 -49.49 12.18
C ALA A 214 -23.55 -49.13 12.49
N ARG A 215 -24.47 -49.33 11.55
CA ARG A 215 -25.90 -49.00 11.71
C ARG A 215 -26.80 -50.22 11.91
N LYS A 216 -26.28 -51.34 12.44
CA LYS A 216 -27.14 -52.20 13.26
C LYS A 216 -27.18 -51.56 14.64
N ALA A 217 -28.38 -51.23 15.11
CA ALA A 217 -28.62 -50.67 16.44
C ALA A 217 -27.60 -51.24 17.43
N SER A 218 -26.70 -50.41 17.93
CA SER A 218 -25.55 -50.87 18.71
C SER A 218 -26.08 -51.67 19.90
N ARG A 219 -25.85 -52.99 19.90
CA ARG A 219 -26.18 -53.84 21.05
C ARG A 219 -25.59 -53.16 22.28
N PRO A 220 -26.35 -53.03 23.38
CA PRO A 220 -25.87 -52.31 24.55
C PRO A 220 -24.58 -52.95 25.07
N LYS A 221 -23.70 -52.11 25.63
CA LYS A 221 -22.37 -52.53 26.09
C LYS A 221 -22.51 -53.67 27.12
N GLN A 222 -21.95 -54.82 26.76
CA GLN A 222 -21.97 -56.04 27.54
C GLN A 222 -21.11 -55.90 28.81
N LEU A 223 -21.61 -56.41 29.92
CA LEU A 223 -20.92 -56.40 31.22
C LEU A 223 -20.03 -57.63 31.36
N THR A 224 -18.91 -57.47 32.07
CA THR A 224 -17.98 -58.56 32.34
C THR A 224 -18.27 -59.24 33.67
N GLN A 225 -17.70 -60.44 33.89
CA GLN A 225 -17.80 -61.14 35.16
C GLN A 225 -17.23 -60.31 36.34
N SER A 226 -16.23 -59.46 36.09
CA SER A 226 -15.71 -58.51 37.08
C SER A 226 -16.71 -57.41 37.47
N ASP A 227 -17.55 -56.97 36.53
CA ASP A 227 -18.57 -55.95 36.79
C ASP A 227 -19.71 -56.53 37.63
N LEU A 228 -20.13 -57.76 37.34
CA LEU A 228 -21.14 -58.49 38.10
C LEU A 228 -20.77 -58.66 39.58
N LYS A 229 -19.49 -58.92 39.89
CA LYS A 229 -19.00 -59.07 41.28
C LYS A 229 -19.15 -57.80 42.11
N LYS A 230 -19.25 -56.64 41.47
CA LYS A 230 -19.38 -55.33 42.14
C LYS A 230 -20.84 -54.83 42.17
N MET A 231 -21.76 -55.57 41.54
CA MET A 231 -23.16 -55.20 41.42
C MET A 231 -24.02 -55.90 42.47
N THR A 232 -25.11 -55.24 42.87
CA THR A 232 -26.14 -55.87 43.71
C THR A 232 -27.04 -56.78 42.87
N PRO A 233 -27.73 -57.77 43.47
CA PRO A 233 -28.64 -58.65 42.74
C PRO A 233 -29.70 -57.90 41.92
N GLN A 234 -30.21 -56.77 42.43
CA GLN A 234 -31.20 -55.94 41.72
C GLN A 234 -30.60 -55.27 40.48
N GLN A 235 -29.32 -54.88 40.52
CA GLN A 235 -28.62 -54.29 39.37
C GLN A 235 -28.33 -55.34 38.29
N ILE A 236 -28.09 -56.58 38.68
CA ILE A 236 -27.87 -57.70 37.75
C ILE A 236 -29.16 -58.01 36.98
N VAL A 237 -30.31 -58.09 37.66
CA VAL A 237 -31.62 -58.30 37.00
C VAL A 237 -31.91 -57.18 36.02
N LYS A 238 -31.72 -55.92 36.43
CA LYS A 238 -31.88 -54.78 35.53
C LYS A 238 -30.95 -54.85 34.31
N ALA A 239 -29.69 -55.23 34.51
CA ALA A 239 -28.74 -55.38 33.41
C ALA A 239 -29.09 -56.54 32.46
N GLN A 240 -29.75 -57.58 32.97
CA GLN A 240 -30.29 -58.67 32.17
C GLN A 240 -31.47 -58.19 31.31
N ASP A 241 -32.43 -57.47 31.91
CA ASP A 241 -33.58 -56.89 31.20
C ASP A 241 -33.14 -55.87 30.13
N ASP A 242 -32.06 -55.13 30.42
CA ASP A 242 -31.44 -54.18 29.50
C ASP A 242 -30.58 -54.87 28.39
N GLY A 243 -30.52 -56.20 28.34
CA GLY A 243 -29.77 -56.96 27.33
C GLY A 243 -28.25 -56.80 27.42
N ARG A 244 -27.72 -56.44 28.58
CA ARG A 244 -26.28 -56.16 28.81
C ARG A 244 -25.48 -57.39 29.25
N LEU A 245 -26.12 -58.55 29.34
CA LEU A 245 -25.53 -59.81 29.81
C LEU A 245 -25.63 -60.93 28.77
N ASP A 246 -26.02 -60.62 27.53
CA ASP A 246 -26.21 -61.59 26.46
C ASP A 246 -24.96 -62.43 26.19
N ASP A 247 -23.76 -61.83 26.24
CA ASP A 247 -22.50 -62.53 26.02
C ASP A 247 -22.16 -63.54 27.15
N LEU A 248 -22.55 -63.22 28.39
CA LEU A 248 -22.32 -64.08 29.56
C LEU A 248 -23.38 -65.17 29.69
N LEU A 249 -24.59 -64.90 29.21
CA LEU A 249 -25.72 -65.83 29.20
C LEU A 249 -25.77 -66.70 27.93
N GLY A 250 -24.94 -66.39 26.92
CA GLY A 250 -24.92 -67.10 25.65
C GLY A 250 -26.16 -66.86 24.78
N THR A 251 -26.85 -65.74 24.97
CA THR A 251 -28.07 -65.34 24.25
C THR A 251 -27.79 -64.36 23.10
N GLY A 252 -26.50 -64.15 22.78
CA GLY A 252 -25.97 -63.18 21.81
C GLY A 252 -26.01 -63.58 20.35
#